data_AF-T0Y5D3-F1
#
_entry.id   AF-T0Y5D3-F1
#
_cell.length_a   1.000
_cell.length_b   1.000
_cell.length_c   1.000
_cell.angle_alpha   90.00
_cell.angle_beta   90.00
_cell.angle_gamma   90.00
#
_symmetry.space_group_name_H-M   'P 1'
#
loop_
_entity.id
_entity.type
_entity.pdbx_description
1 polymer ?
#
loop_
_entity_poly.entity_id
_entity_poly.type
_entity_poly.pdbx_seq_one_letter_code
_entity_poly.pdbx_strand_id
1 'polypeptide(L)'
;DRSGLPGPRAGRPFRGGQGGLCPGPGGTGTHGHEHAPVTATKILVNVGVPEKAEEYARLPVSGVGLLRIEFIFTAHVREHPLQLLREGKKEELVRRLTDGLAQVCQAFYPRPVI
;
A
#
# COMPACT_ATOMS: atom_id res chain seq x y z
N ASP A 1 -13.09 -39.44 39.16
CA ASP A 1 -13.96 -39.36 37.96
C ASP A 1 -13.92 -37.95 37.36
N ARG A 2 -12.92 -37.65 36.51
CA ARG A 2 -12.86 -36.46 35.61
C ARG A 2 -11.90 -36.72 34.44
N SER A 3 -12.12 -37.83 33.74
CA SER A 3 -11.52 -38.11 32.44
C SER A 3 -12.30 -37.34 31.37
N GLY A 4 -11.74 -36.28 30.77
CA GLY A 4 -12.35 -35.72 29.56
C GLY A 4 -12.05 -34.27 29.20
N LEU A 5 -10.79 -33.84 29.14
CA LEU A 5 -10.43 -32.66 28.33
C LEU A 5 -9.32 -33.03 27.35
N PRO A 6 -9.56 -32.97 26.02
CA PRO A 6 -8.53 -33.20 25.03
C PRO A 6 -7.59 -31.99 24.98
N GLY A 7 -6.29 -32.24 25.18
CA GLY A 7 -5.23 -31.24 25.05
C GLY A 7 -5.11 -30.65 23.63
N PRO A 8 -4.39 -29.53 23.47
CA PRO A 8 -4.24 -28.86 22.19
C PRO A 8 -3.56 -29.79 21.19
N ARG A 9 -4.26 -30.10 20.10
CA ARG A 9 -3.72 -30.92 19.00
C ARG A 9 -2.58 -30.14 18.34
N ALA A 10 -1.34 -30.59 18.56
CA ALA A 10 -0.20 -30.17 17.77
C ALA A 10 -0.55 -30.35 16.28
N GLY A 11 -0.64 -29.24 15.55
CA GLY A 11 -0.92 -29.24 14.13
C GLY A 11 0.11 -30.07 13.40
N ARG A 12 -0.34 -31.05 12.63
CA ARG A 12 0.53 -31.84 11.75
C ARG A 12 1.25 -30.87 10.80
N PRO A 13 2.55 -31.04 10.54
CA PRO A 13 3.21 -30.29 9.48
C PRO A 13 2.52 -30.61 8.15
N PHE A 14 2.10 -29.57 7.45
CA PHE A 14 1.42 -29.70 6.16
C PHE A 14 2.41 -30.30 5.17
N ARG A 15 2.11 -31.52 4.74
CA ARG A 15 2.91 -32.33 3.83
C ARG A 15 3.00 -31.61 2.47
N GLY A 16 4.22 -31.34 2.02
CA GLY A 16 4.51 -30.65 0.77
C GLY A 16 3.78 -31.26 -0.42
N GLY A 17 2.85 -30.50 -0.99
CA GLY A 17 2.35 -30.69 -2.34
C GLY A 17 3.14 -29.76 -3.26
N GLN A 18 3.92 -30.33 -4.17
CA GLN A 18 4.41 -29.60 -5.34
C GLN A 18 3.19 -29.06 -6.09
N GLY A 19 2.94 -27.76 -5.97
CA GLY A 19 1.82 -27.08 -6.60
C GLY A 19 2.33 -25.86 -7.35
N GLY A 20 2.37 -26.01 -8.68
CA GLY A 20 2.47 -25.00 -9.72
C GLY A 20 2.94 -23.59 -9.35
N LEU A 21 4.13 -23.23 -9.85
CA LEU A 21 4.42 -21.82 -10.15
C LEU A 21 3.32 -21.28 -11.07
N CYS A 22 2.54 -20.31 -10.58
CA CYS A 22 1.79 -19.41 -11.45
C CYS A 22 2.76 -18.32 -11.94
N PRO A 23 3.11 -18.26 -13.24
CA PRO A 23 3.94 -17.18 -13.76
C PRO A 23 3.04 -15.97 -14.04
N GLY A 24 3.19 -14.90 -13.25
CA GLY A 24 2.65 -13.58 -13.57
C GLY A 24 3.62 -12.82 -14.50
N PRO A 25 3.13 -11.99 -15.44
CA PRO A 25 3.96 -11.44 -16.49
C PRO A 25 4.83 -10.29 -15.96
N GLY A 26 6.13 -10.37 -16.28
CA GLY A 26 7.01 -9.23 -16.58
C GLY A 26 7.10 -8.11 -15.55
N GLY A 27 8.14 -8.15 -14.71
CA GLY A 27 8.65 -6.99 -13.99
C GLY A 27 10.10 -7.24 -13.60
N THR A 28 11.03 -6.89 -14.49
CA THR A 28 12.46 -6.86 -14.21
C THR A 28 12.76 -5.81 -13.15
N GLY A 29 13.03 -6.26 -11.93
CA GLY A 29 13.53 -5.43 -10.83
C GLY A 29 14.35 -6.31 -9.89
N THR A 30 15.63 -6.49 -10.21
CA THR A 30 16.60 -7.14 -9.33
C THR A 30 16.97 -6.20 -8.19
N HIS A 31 16.22 -6.25 -7.08
CA HIS A 31 16.66 -5.71 -5.80
C HIS A 31 16.60 -6.83 -4.76
N GLY A 32 17.72 -7.09 -4.10
CA GLY A 32 17.90 -8.22 -3.19
C GLY A 32 16.82 -8.24 -2.11
N HIS A 33 15.90 -9.19 -2.22
CA HIS A 33 14.90 -9.42 -1.19
C HIS A 33 15.52 -10.27 -0.09
N GLU A 34 15.79 -9.66 1.06
CA GLU A 34 15.67 -10.39 2.31
C GLU A 34 14.24 -10.95 2.35
N HIS A 35 14.12 -12.27 2.26
CA HIS A 35 12.83 -12.94 2.07
C HIS A 35 11.91 -12.60 3.23
N ALA A 36 10.92 -11.74 2.99
CA ALA A 36 9.85 -11.51 3.93
C ALA A 36 9.12 -12.84 4.17
N PRO A 37 8.79 -13.20 5.42
CA PRO A 37 8.07 -14.42 5.71
C PRO A 37 6.71 -14.41 5.00
N VAL A 38 6.28 -15.57 4.50
CA VAL A 38 4.99 -15.69 3.84
C VAL A 38 3.88 -15.52 4.86
N THR A 39 3.14 -14.43 4.75
CA THR A 39 1.99 -14.12 5.61
C THR A 39 0.69 -14.57 4.97
N ALA A 40 -0.29 -14.97 5.79
CA ALA A 40 -1.65 -15.26 5.32
C ALA A 40 -2.42 -13.98 4.91
N THR A 41 -1.97 -12.82 5.37
CA THR A 41 -2.58 -11.51 5.13
C THR A 41 -1.69 -10.65 4.23
N LYS A 42 -2.33 -9.76 3.46
CA LYS A 42 -1.62 -8.77 2.62
C LYS A 42 -1.04 -7.67 3.51
N ILE A 43 0.22 -7.34 3.30
CA ILE A 43 0.88 -6.22 3.98
C ILE A 43 0.75 -4.97 3.10
N LEU A 44 0.09 -3.95 3.62
CA LEU A 44 -0.14 -2.67 2.96
C LEU A 44 0.52 -1.55 3.75
N VAL A 45 0.93 -0.48 3.06
CA VAL A 45 1.54 0.70 3.69
C VAL A 45 0.51 1.82 3.87
N ASN A 46 0.67 2.60 4.93
CA ASN A 46 -0.04 3.87 5.13
C ASN A 46 0.87 5.00 4.65
N VAL A 47 0.41 5.78 3.67
CA VAL A 47 1.18 6.86 3.06
C VAL A 47 0.48 8.17 3.34
N GLY A 48 1.22 9.13 3.88
CA GLY A 48 0.75 10.52 3.99
C GLY A 48 1.54 11.49 3.13
N VAL A 49 2.83 11.25 2.90
CA VAL A 49 3.71 12.22 2.27
C VAL A 49 4.04 11.74 0.84
N PRO A 50 3.62 12.46 -0.21
CA PRO A 50 3.81 12.00 -1.59
C PRO A 50 5.30 11.90 -2.00
N GLU A 51 6.17 12.73 -1.43
CA GLU A 51 7.62 12.73 -1.70
C GLU A 51 8.31 11.44 -1.24
N LYS A 52 7.71 10.70 -0.29
CA LYS A 52 8.26 9.42 0.20
C LYS A 52 7.65 8.20 -0.48
N ALA A 53 6.68 8.39 -1.38
CA ALA A 53 5.98 7.28 -2.02
C ALA A 53 6.93 6.34 -2.77
N GLU A 54 7.94 6.88 -3.46
CA GLU A 54 8.94 6.07 -4.18
C GLU A 54 9.82 5.23 -3.26
N GLU A 55 10.14 5.72 -2.06
CA GLU A 55 10.89 4.97 -1.07
C GLU A 55 10.08 3.79 -0.54
N TYR A 56 8.81 4.05 -0.22
CA TYR A 56 7.91 3.01 0.27
C TYR A 56 7.55 1.98 -0.80
N ALA A 57 7.52 2.37 -2.07
CA ALA A 57 7.28 1.45 -3.18
C ALA A 57 8.37 0.37 -3.31
N ARG A 58 9.60 0.66 -2.89
CA ARG A 58 10.71 -0.31 -2.86
C ARG A 58 10.58 -1.39 -1.78
N LEU A 59 9.72 -1.18 -0.78
CA LEU A 59 9.48 -2.17 0.26
C LEU A 59 8.69 -3.37 -0.29
N PRO A 60 8.84 -4.58 0.30
CA PRO A 60 8.08 -5.77 -0.07
C PRO A 60 6.62 -5.70 0.42
N VAL A 61 5.88 -4.67 -0.02
CA VAL A 61 4.47 -4.42 0.33
C VAL A 61 3.57 -4.64 -0.89
N SER A 62 2.34 -5.06 -0.63
CA SER A 62 1.35 -5.37 -1.66
C SER A 62 0.63 -4.13 -2.23
N GLY A 63 0.87 -2.93 -1.69
CA GLY A 63 0.23 -1.68 -2.10
C GLY A 63 0.03 -0.70 -0.94
N VAL A 64 -0.75 0.35 -1.18
CA VAL A 64 -1.14 1.34 -0.17
C VAL A 64 -2.53 1.00 0.36
N GLY A 65 -2.65 0.87 1.68
CA GLY A 65 -3.91 0.55 2.35
C GLY A 65 -4.65 1.77 2.91
N LEU A 66 -3.95 2.88 3.04
CA LEU A 66 -4.52 4.16 3.45
C LEU A 66 -3.64 5.29 2.92
N LEU A 67 -4.19 6.07 2.00
CA LEU A 67 -3.62 7.34 1.58
C LEU A 67 -4.24 8.50 2.38
N ARG A 68 -3.40 9.27 3.07
CA ARG A 68 -3.81 10.47 3.80
C ARG A 68 -3.67 11.71 2.92
N ILE A 69 -4.81 12.37 2.65
CA ILE A 69 -4.91 13.53 1.75
C ILE A 69 -4.46 14.85 2.39
N GLU A 70 -4.44 14.92 3.72
CA GLU A 70 -4.23 16.17 4.46
C GLU A 70 -2.85 16.79 4.17
N PHE A 71 -1.84 15.94 3.96
CA PHE A 71 -0.50 16.38 3.60
C PHE A 71 -0.39 16.80 2.13
N ILE A 72 -1.25 16.27 1.25
CA ILE A 72 -1.32 16.76 -0.14
C ILE A 72 -1.86 18.21 -0.14
N PHE A 73 -2.85 18.52 0.70
CA PHE A 73 -3.32 19.90 0.88
C PHE A 73 -2.22 20.84 1.38
N THR A 74 -1.47 20.46 2.41
CA THR A 74 -0.42 21.34 2.96
C THR A 74 0.82 21.42 2.06
N ALA A 75 1.20 20.34 1.38
CA ALA A 75 2.37 20.31 0.51
C ALA A 75 2.11 20.99 -0.85
N HIS A 76 0.99 20.68 -1.50
CA HIS A 76 0.70 21.08 -2.88
C HIS A 76 -0.24 22.29 -3.01
N VAL A 77 -1.24 22.43 -2.12
CA VAL A 77 -2.21 23.53 -2.22
C VAL A 77 -1.70 24.79 -1.53
N ARG A 78 -1.07 24.66 -0.34
CA ARG A 78 -0.47 25.74 0.50
C ARG A 78 -1.38 26.93 0.86
N GLU A 79 -2.59 26.95 0.33
CA GLU A 79 -3.64 27.95 0.54
C GLU A 79 -4.87 27.28 1.15
N HIS A 80 -5.68 28.03 1.90
CA HIS A 80 -6.88 27.47 2.51
C HIS A 80 -7.93 27.13 1.43
N PRO A 81 -8.49 25.90 1.37
CA PRO A 81 -9.40 25.48 0.30
C PRO A 81 -10.66 26.36 0.16
N LEU A 82 -11.23 26.82 1.29
CA LEU A 82 -12.36 27.76 1.27
C LEU A 82 -12.03 29.09 0.60
N GLN A 83 -10.78 29.55 0.67
CA GLN A 83 -10.39 30.80 0.02
C GLN A 83 -10.35 30.61 -1.50
N LEU A 84 -9.70 29.55 -1.98
CA LEU A 84 -9.68 29.20 -3.41
C LEU A 84 -11.10 29.05 -3.98
N LEU A 85 -12.02 28.49 -3.19
CA LEU A 85 -13.41 28.34 -3.61
C LEU A 85 -14.15 29.69 -3.70
N ARG A 86 -13.91 30.61 -2.76
CA ARG A 86 -14.48 31.98 -2.79
C ARG A 86 -13.96 32.81 -3.96
N GLU A 87 -12.71 32.59 -4.34
CA GLU A 87 -12.07 33.23 -5.50
C GLU A 87 -12.49 32.59 -6.84
N GLY A 88 -13.35 31.55 -6.82
CA GLY A 88 -13.80 30.86 -8.03
C GLY A 88 -12.73 29.95 -8.67
N LYS A 89 -11.64 29.66 -7.98
CA LYS A 89 -10.50 28.86 -8.48
C LYS A 89 -10.66 27.35 -8.18
N LYS A 90 -11.86 26.81 -8.38
CA LYS A 90 -12.16 25.40 -8.04
C LYS A 90 -11.33 24.42 -8.88
N GLU A 91 -11.20 24.69 -10.17
CA GLU A 91 -10.49 23.83 -11.12
C GLU A 91 -9.01 23.75 -10.76
N GLU A 92 -8.43 24.87 -10.30
CA GLU A 92 -7.05 24.93 -9.83
C GLU A 92 -6.83 24.05 -8.59
N LEU A 93 -7.75 24.10 -7.63
CA LEU A 93 -7.70 23.23 -6.46
C LEU A 93 -7.74 21.74 -6.85
N VAL A 94 -8.64 21.38 -7.76
CA VAL A 94 -8.77 19.99 -8.24
C VAL A 94 -7.50 19.54 -8.96
N ARG A 95 -6.90 20.40 -9.80
CA ARG A 95 -5.63 20.10 -10.48
C ARG A 95 -4.50 19.83 -9.49
N ARG A 96 -4.25 20.74 -8.54
CA ARG A 96 -3.19 20.57 -7.52
C ARG A 96 -3.35 19.31 -6.68
N LEU A 97 -4.58 18.95 -6.33
CA LEU A 97 -4.88 17.70 -5.62
C LEU A 97 -4.61 16.46 -6.49
N THR A 98 -5.01 16.52 -7.76
CA THR A 98 -4.81 15.44 -8.72
C THR A 98 -3.32 15.19 -8.95
N ASP A 99 -2.50 16.23 -9.03
CA ASP A 99 -1.05 16.12 -9.21
C ASP A 99 -0.39 15.38 -8.04
N GLY A 100 -0.74 15.74 -6.81
CA GLY A 100 -0.21 15.07 -5.61
C GLY A 100 -0.67 13.61 -5.50
N LEU A 101 -1.92 13.31 -5.89
CA LEU A 101 -2.42 11.94 -5.96
C LEU A 101 -1.71 11.14 -7.07
N ALA A 102 -1.52 11.74 -8.24
CA ALA A 102 -0.88 11.10 -9.39
C ALA A 102 0.55 10.67 -9.06
N GLN A 103 1.30 11.49 -8.32
CA GLN A 103 2.64 11.15 -7.86
C GLN A 103 2.66 9.85 -7.02
N VAL A 104 1.72 9.70 -6.09
CA VAL A 104 1.62 8.48 -5.27
C VAL A 104 1.18 7.28 -6.12
N CYS A 105 0.16 7.45 -6.95
CA CYS A 105 -0.36 6.37 -7.79
C CYS A 105 0.68 5.86 -8.79
N GLN A 106 1.49 6.75 -9.37
CA GLN A 106 2.58 6.37 -10.28
C GLN A 106 3.67 5.58 -9.56
N ALA A 107 4.06 5.99 -8.35
CA ALA A 107 5.08 5.28 -7.57
C ALA A 107 4.67 3.84 -7.22
N PHE A 108 3.38 3.59 -7.00
CA PHE A 108 2.88 2.27 -6.62
C PHE A 108 2.34 1.43 -7.78
N TYR A 109 2.19 1.96 -8.99
CA TYR A 109 1.68 1.21 -10.15
C TYR A 109 2.56 -0.02 -10.45
N PRO A 110 2.01 -1.24 -10.63
CA PRO A 110 0.58 -1.61 -10.80
C PRO A 110 -0.14 -2.04 -9.50
N ARG A 111 0.46 -1.81 -8.32
CA ARG A 111 -0.11 -2.18 -7.02
C ARG A 111 -1.27 -1.25 -6.64
N PRO A 112 -2.29 -1.73 -5.91
CA PRO A 112 -3.44 -0.91 -5.52
C PRO A 112 -3.07 0.19 -4.53
N VAL A 113 -3.81 1.31 -4.62
CA VAL A 113 -3.80 2.43 -3.69
C VAL A 113 -5.24 2.67 -3.23
N ILE A 114 -5.46 2.72 -1.91
CA ILE A 114 -6.77 2.90 -1.27
C ILE A 114 -6.81 4.25 -0.56
#